data_AF-A0A6P7H5M5-F1
#
_entry.id   AF-A0A6P7H5M5-F1
#
_cell.length_a   1.000
_cell.length_b   1.000
_cell.length_c   1.000
_cell.angle_alpha   90.00
_cell.angle_beta   90.00
_cell.angle_gamma   90.00
#
_symmetry.space_group_name_H-M   'P 1'
#
loop_
_entity.id
_entity.type
_entity.pdbx_description
1 polymer ?
#
loop_
_entity_poly.entity_id
_entity_poly.type
_entity_poly.pdbx_seq_one_letter_code
_entity_poly.pdbx_strand_id
1 'polypeptide(L)'
;VTFEFGLSKAIRLTLNQEIEIVEKLQAHEKSWITIPEADLQRSDNEPLVDTCTCLEVELSHPILKENVNIMVPPDCSITHLIEAFYKYMGNVLPIVIYAISDGILSDMNIQEIKKLKTIYRVPFLFVTLQTNETLSTESLTESEQHLVESERFQEYTNLQNLRDQLVRLGFIDFTDTSKTDITKAKKNALCLECSLDTLIGDKNINQDFLEHIRNVLKFTIFRLAARMSDIHTKCLKQFILRAFDMAREIQITPKRIEYAQKIELQLYDALMNLACEQQEQLTAIINRTLLDMKSNVAEVLEGFNNPNIGHQRTSKTATMEIQQLVLKRLNTSVATQIVQSVGCLQESFTGTLQRCLENLEKSCHEQEHNLSASDAVRQIVSAAYNIDLNHSSSFSIVSTLMDRLRQLLSSFAPPWSSSSQ
;
A
#
# COMPACT_ATOMS: atom_id res chain seq x y z
N VAL A 1 -25.81 -26.18 -5.90
CA VAL A 1 -25.78 -27.30 -4.93
C VAL A 1 -24.34 -27.54 -4.52
N THR A 2 -24.06 -27.75 -3.24
CA THR A 2 -22.72 -28.05 -2.73
C THR A 2 -22.78 -29.37 -1.97
N PHE A 3 -21.91 -30.30 -2.31
CA PHE A 3 -21.74 -31.57 -1.61
C PHE A 3 -20.53 -31.50 -0.70
N GLU A 4 -20.71 -31.92 0.54
CA GLU A 4 -19.69 -31.94 1.58
C GLU A 4 -19.73 -33.23 2.39
N PHE A 5 -18.67 -33.48 3.16
CA PHE A 5 -18.58 -34.70 3.96
C PHE A 5 -19.41 -34.60 5.24
N GLY A 6 -20.34 -35.54 5.41
CA GLY A 6 -21.08 -35.75 6.66
C GLY A 6 -21.13 -37.22 7.04
N LEU A 7 -21.27 -37.51 8.34
CA LEU A 7 -21.41 -38.89 8.84
C LEU A 7 -22.77 -39.51 8.49
N SER A 8 -23.77 -38.65 8.32
CA SER A 8 -25.13 -39.01 7.95
C SER A 8 -25.54 -38.25 6.69
N LYS A 9 -26.43 -38.85 5.91
CA LYS A 9 -27.03 -38.20 4.75
C LYS A 9 -27.96 -37.10 5.21
N ALA A 10 -27.62 -35.84 4.96
CA ALA A 10 -28.41 -34.68 5.33
C ALA A 10 -28.44 -33.64 4.20
N ILE A 11 -29.46 -32.79 4.23
CA ILE A 11 -29.68 -31.76 3.23
C ILE A 11 -30.18 -30.51 3.92
N ARG A 12 -29.59 -29.37 3.57
CA ARG A 12 -29.86 -28.08 4.20
C ARG A 12 -29.91 -27.01 3.13
N LEU A 13 -30.82 -26.06 3.29
CA LEU A 13 -30.87 -24.89 2.45
C LEU A 13 -30.20 -23.75 3.21
N THR A 14 -29.15 -23.16 2.66
CA THR A 14 -28.42 -22.06 3.31
C THR A 14 -28.45 -20.80 2.47
N LEU A 15 -28.60 -19.65 3.10
CA LEU A 15 -28.34 -18.36 2.51
C LEU A 15 -26.90 -17.97 2.83
N ASN A 16 -26.10 -17.71 1.80
CA ASN A 16 -24.71 -17.27 1.97
C ASN A 16 -23.78 -18.19 2.77
N GLN A 17 -24.12 -19.47 2.94
CA GLN A 17 -23.37 -20.42 3.79
C GLN A 17 -23.33 -20.01 5.28
N GLU A 18 -24.20 -19.08 5.70
CA GLU A 18 -24.20 -18.54 7.06
C GLU A 18 -25.55 -18.75 7.77
N ILE A 19 -26.66 -18.73 7.02
CA ILE A 19 -28.01 -18.79 7.58
C ILE A 19 -28.73 -20.00 7.03
N GLU A 20 -29.10 -20.95 7.89
CA GLU A 20 -29.94 -22.09 7.52
C GLU A 20 -31.40 -21.63 7.37
N ILE A 21 -31.96 -21.87 6.19
CA ILE A 21 -33.38 -21.64 5.90
C ILE A 21 -34.13 -22.92 6.27
N VAL A 22 -35.00 -22.81 7.27
CA VAL A 22 -35.84 -23.93 7.74
C VAL A 22 -37.04 -24.07 6.80
N GLU A 23 -36.80 -24.61 5.62
CA GLU A 23 -37.83 -24.99 4.66
C GLU A 23 -38.08 -26.50 4.71
N LYS A 24 -39.34 -26.92 4.50
CA LYS A 24 -39.69 -28.33 4.47
C LYS A 24 -39.31 -28.93 3.10
N LEU A 25 -38.13 -29.51 3.02
CA LEU A 25 -37.66 -30.22 1.83
C LEU A 25 -38.31 -31.61 1.75
N GLN A 26 -38.68 -32.06 0.55
CA GLN A 26 -39.22 -33.41 0.35
C GLN A 26 -38.20 -34.48 0.74
N ALA A 27 -36.91 -34.16 0.62
CA ALA A 27 -35.80 -34.97 1.08
C ALA A 27 -35.77 -35.21 2.61
N HIS A 28 -36.50 -34.45 3.42
CA HIS A 28 -36.65 -34.73 4.87
C HIS A 28 -37.78 -35.72 5.17
N GLU A 29 -38.72 -35.91 4.25
CA GLU A 29 -39.93 -36.72 4.49
C GLU A 29 -39.70 -38.22 4.22
N LYS A 30 -38.79 -38.56 3.30
CA LYS A 30 -38.52 -39.94 2.87
C LYS A 30 -37.03 -40.19 2.68
N SER A 31 -36.60 -41.45 2.79
CA SER A 31 -35.26 -41.85 2.36
C SER A 31 -35.11 -41.64 0.85
N TRP A 32 -34.16 -40.81 0.45
CA TRP A 32 -33.89 -40.50 -0.95
C TRP A 32 -32.56 -41.11 -1.38
N ILE A 33 -32.46 -41.53 -2.64
CA ILE A 33 -31.21 -41.92 -3.29
C ILE A 33 -30.69 -40.71 -4.08
N THR A 34 -31.54 -40.17 -4.96
CA THR A 34 -31.35 -38.92 -5.70
C THR A 34 -32.10 -37.77 -5.03
N ILE A 35 -31.57 -36.55 -5.12
CA ILE A 35 -32.25 -35.34 -4.61
C ILE A 35 -33.58 -35.18 -5.38
N PRO A 36 -34.72 -35.00 -4.70
CA PRO A 36 -36.01 -34.78 -5.36
C PRO A 36 -35.95 -33.55 -6.27
N GLU A 37 -36.50 -33.66 -7.48
CA GLU A 37 -36.50 -32.57 -8.45
C GLU A 37 -37.25 -31.33 -7.93
N ALA A 38 -38.30 -31.54 -7.13
CA ALA A 38 -39.04 -30.46 -6.49
C ALA A 38 -38.19 -29.62 -5.51
N ASP A 39 -37.14 -30.20 -4.92
CA ASP A 39 -36.21 -29.50 -4.03
C ASP A 39 -35.10 -28.76 -4.81
N LEU A 40 -35.00 -28.98 -6.14
CA LEU A 40 -34.02 -28.36 -7.04
C LEU A 40 -34.62 -27.27 -7.93
N GLN A 41 -35.89 -27.39 -8.28
CA GLN A 41 -36.59 -26.43 -9.13
C GLN A 41 -36.94 -25.16 -8.35
N ARG A 42 -36.61 -24.00 -8.92
CA ARG A 42 -37.06 -22.70 -8.42
C ARG A 42 -38.34 -22.31 -9.14
N SER A 43 -39.29 -21.69 -8.44
CA SER A 43 -40.49 -21.20 -9.08
C SER A 43 -40.19 -19.90 -9.86
N ASP A 44 -40.76 -19.74 -11.06
CA ASP A 44 -40.55 -18.56 -11.93
C ASP A 44 -40.97 -17.22 -11.29
N ASN A 45 -41.69 -17.27 -10.15
CA ASN A 45 -42.21 -16.11 -9.43
C ASN A 45 -41.34 -15.69 -8.23
N GLU A 46 -40.21 -16.36 -7.96
CA GLU A 46 -39.29 -15.99 -6.87
C GLU A 46 -38.43 -14.76 -7.24
N PRO A 47 -38.30 -13.76 -6.36
CA PRO A 47 -37.48 -12.58 -6.63
C PRO A 47 -35.98 -12.93 -6.73
N LEU A 48 -35.28 -12.33 -7.70
CA LEU A 48 -33.83 -12.49 -7.95
C LEU A 48 -32.91 -12.18 -6.75
N VAL A 49 -33.45 -11.61 -5.67
CA VAL A 49 -32.71 -11.34 -4.43
C VAL A 49 -32.32 -12.65 -3.70
N ASP A 50 -33.03 -13.76 -3.97
CA ASP A 50 -32.71 -15.11 -3.44
C ASP A 50 -31.65 -15.88 -4.28
N THR A 51 -30.93 -15.21 -5.18
CA THR A 51 -29.81 -15.81 -5.96
C THR A 51 -28.68 -16.39 -5.10
N CYS A 52 -28.72 -16.14 -3.79
CA CYS A 52 -27.71 -16.56 -2.83
C CYS A 52 -28.05 -17.82 -2.02
N THR A 53 -29.19 -18.47 -2.28
CA THR A 53 -29.54 -19.74 -1.65
C THR A 53 -28.71 -20.88 -2.26
N CYS A 54 -28.07 -21.65 -1.39
CA CYS A 54 -27.30 -22.83 -1.73
C CYS A 54 -27.93 -24.04 -1.05
N LEU A 55 -28.12 -25.10 -1.82
CA LEU A 55 -28.47 -26.40 -1.27
C LEU A 55 -27.19 -27.13 -0.87
N GLU A 56 -26.98 -27.32 0.42
CA GLU A 56 -25.85 -28.04 1.00
C GLU A 56 -26.26 -29.48 1.30
N VAL A 57 -25.45 -30.43 0.84
CA VAL A 57 -25.75 -31.86 0.90
C VAL A 57 -24.58 -32.57 1.57
N GLU A 58 -24.84 -33.12 2.74
CA GLU A 58 -23.89 -33.91 3.51
C GLU A 58 -23.96 -35.38 3.06
N LEU A 59 -22.84 -35.93 2.61
CA LEU A 59 -22.72 -37.33 2.20
C LEU A 59 -21.52 -37.99 2.88
N SER A 60 -21.71 -39.23 3.34
CA SER A 60 -20.62 -40.07 3.85
C SER A 60 -19.84 -40.73 2.70
N HIS A 61 -19.34 -39.94 1.75
CA HIS A 61 -18.57 -40.43 0.61
C HIS A 61 -17.06 -40.24 0.82
N PRO A 62 -16.20 -41.24 0.53
CA PRO A 62 -14.75 -41.12 0.71
C PRO A 62 -14.10 -39.96 -0.04
N ILE A 63 -14.62 -39.57 -1.21
CA ILE A 63 -14.08 -38.46 -2.01
C ILE A 63 -14.21 -37.10 -1.33
N LEU A 64 -15.22 -36.92 -0.47
CA LEU A 64 -15.49 -35.67 0.24
C LEU A 64 -14.69 -35.59 1.55
N LYS A 65 -14.11 -36.71 2.00
CA LYS A 65 -13.23 -36.72 3.17
C LYS A 65 -12.04 -35.80 2.91
N GLU A 66 -11.50 -35.24 4.00
CA GLU A 66 -10.36 -34.32 3.96
C GLU A 66 -10.68 -32.94 3.32
N ASN A 67 -11.90 -32.44 3.55
CA ASN A 67 -12.36 -31.09 3.16
C ASN A 67 -12.43 -30.87 1.64
N VAL A 68 -12.83 -31.91 0.90
CA VAL A 68 -13.14 -31.79 -0.52
C VAL A 68 -14.62 -31.50 -0.68
N ASN A 69 -14.93 -30.38 -1.35
CA ASN A 69 -16.30 -29.96 -1.62
C ASN A 69 -16.55 -30.00 -3.13
N ILE A 70 -17.70 -30.55 -3.53
CA ILE A 70 -18.13 -30.55 -4.95
C ILE A 70 -19.24 -29.53 -5.09
N MET A 71 -18.99 -28.49 -5.88
CA MET A 71 -19.99 -27.47 -6.19
C MET A 71 -20.54 -27.70 -7.60
N VAL A 72 -21.87 -27.83 -7.68
CA VAL A 72 -22.61 -27.88 -8.94
C VAL A 72 -23.38 -26.57 -9.07
N PRO A 73 -22.94 -25.65 -9.97
CA PRO A 73 -23.67 -24.41 -10.22
C PRO A 73 -24.98 -24.71 -10.97
N PRO A 74 -26.01 -23.85 -10.82
CA PRO A 74 -27.23 -23.96 -11.61
C PRO A 74 -26.94 -23.67 -13.08
N ASP A 75 -27.78 -24.21 -13.98
CA ASP A 75 -27.75 -23.85 -15.39
C ASP A 75 -28.22 -22.39 -15.54
N CYS A 76 -27.27 -21.48 -15.74
CA CYS A 76 -27.51 -20.04 -15.69
C CYS A 76 -26.61 -19.28 -16.65
N SER A 77 -26.92 -18.00 -16.85
CA SER A 77 -26.08 -17.13 -17.67
C SER A 77 -24.67 -17.03 -17.09
N ILE A 78 -23.68 -16.82 -17.95
CA ILE A 78 -22.28 -16.76 -17.52
C ILE A 78 -21.99 -15.69 -16.46
N THR A 79 -22.76 -14.59 -16.48
CA THR A 79 -22.62 -13.53 -15.48
C THR A 79 -22.93 -14.06 -14.08
N HIS A 80 -24.02 -14.81 -13.93
CA HIS A 80 -24.40 -15.44 -12.66
C HIS A 80 -23.47 -16.58 -12.27
N LEU A 81 -22.94 -17.33 -13.25
CA LEU A 81 -21.92 -18.34 -12.99
C LEU A 81 -20.65 -17.73 -12.38
N ILE A 82 -20.21 -16.59 -12.91
CA ILE A 82 -19.04 -15.87 -12.40
C ILE A 82 -19.29 -15.36 -10.98
N GLU A 83 -20.46 -14.78 -10.71
CA GLU A 83 -20.87 -14.34 -9.37
C GLU A 83 -20.87 -15.50 -8.36
N ALA A 84 -21.42 -16.64 -8.74
CA ALA A 84 -21.37 -17.86 -7.93
C ALA A 84 -19.91 -18.27 -7.65
N PHE A 85 -19.06 -18.32 -8.68
CA PHE A 85 -17.66 -18.72 -8.54
C PHE A 85 -16.88 -17.82 -7.58
N TYR A 86 -17.06 -16.49 -7.64
CA TYR A 86 -16.38 -15.56 -6.75
C TYR A 86 -16.62 -15.85 -5.27
N LYS A 87 -17.84 -16.29 -4.93
CA LYS A 87 -18.23 -16.60 -3.55
C LYS A 87 -17.52 -17.84 -3.02
N TYR A 88 -17.44 -18.90 -3.83
CA TYR A 88 -16.89 -20.19 -3.40
C TYR A 88 -15.37 -20.31 -3.55
N MET A 89 -14.73 -19.51 -4.40
CA MET A 89 -13.30 -19.63 -4.68
C MET A 89 -12.35 -19.02 -3.64
N GLY A 90 -12.86 -18.32 -2.62
CA GLY A 90 -12.03 -17.52 -1.70
C GLY A 90 -10.95 -18.29 -0.94
N ASN A 91 -11.27 -19.49 -0.44
CA ASN A 91 -10.39 -20.27 0.45
C ASN A 91 -10.14 -21.71 -0.01
N VAL A 92 -10.44 -22.02 -1.26
CA VAL A 92 -10.31 -23.37 -1.82
C VAL A 92 -9.29 -23.40 -2.96
N LEU A 93 -8.81 -24.60 -3.29
CA LEU A 93 -8.04 -24.85 -4.51
C LEU A 93 -9.01 -25.37 -5.58
N PRO A 94 -9.60 -24.49 -6.41
CA PRO A 94 -10.64 -24.91 -7.33
C PRO A 94 -10.08 -25.73 -8.49
N ILE A 95 -10.85 -26.74 -8.88
CA ILE A 95 -10.65 -27.51 -10.10
C ILE A 95 -11.98 -27.48 -10.85
N VAL A 96 -11.98 -26.92 -12.06
CA VAL A 96 -13.19 -26.76 -12.84
C VAL A 96 -13.39 -28.02 -13.67
N ILE A 97 -14.50 -28.72 -13.45
CA ILE A 97 -14.91 -29.86 -14.27
C ILE A 97 -15.98 -29.36 -15.24
N TYR A 98 -15.70 -29.44 -16.54
CA TYR A 98 -16.62 -29.05 -17.60
C TYR A 98 -17.10 -30.29 -18.33
N ALA A 99 -18.38 -30.61 -18.12
CA ALA A 99 -19.07 -31.72 -18.75
C ALA A 99 -19.56 -31.34 -20.15
N ILE A 100 -19.32 -32.20 -21.14
CA ILE A 100 -19.69 -32.01 -22.55
C ILE A 100 -20.48 -33.22 -23.01
N SER A 101 -21.70 -33.00 -23.50
CA SER A 101 -22.63 -34.07 -23.90
C SER A 101 -22.32 -34.59 -25.31
N ASP A 102 -22.19 -33.72 -26.30
CA ASP A 102 -22.18 -34.12 -27.72
C ASP A 102 -20.79 -34.36 -28.31
N GLY A 103 -19.76 -34.43 -27.47
CA GLY A 103 -18.37 -34.55 -27.93
C GLY A 103 -17.88 -33.40 -28.83
N ILE A 104 -18.63 -32.29 -28.93
CA ILE A 104 -18.31 -31.10 -29.72
C ILE A 104 -18.64 -29.87 -28.87
N LEU A 105 -17.78 -28.84 -28.91
CA LEU A 105 -18.06 -27.57 -28.26
C LEU A 105 -18.94 -26.69 -29.15
N SER A 106 -20.11 -26.26 -28.64
CA SER A 106 -20.89 -25.21 -29.29
C SER A 106 -20.20 -23.84 -29.17
N ASP A 107 -20.58 -22.88 -30.01
CA ASP A 107 -20.08 -21.51 -29.92
C ASP A 107 -20.33 -20.88 -28.54
N MET A 108 -21.44 -21.24 -27.89
CA MET A 108 -21.75 -20.81 -26.53
C MET A 108 -20.78 -21.41 -25.52
N ASN A 109 -20.50 -22.72 -25.58
CA ASN A 109 -19.51 -23.36 -24.70
C ASN A 109 -18.12 -22.72 -24.90
N ILE A 110 -17.74 -22.44 -26.15
CA ILE A 110 -16.45 -21.82 -26.47
C ILE A 110 -16.34 -20.42 -25.84
N GLN A 111 -17.37 -19.59 -25.99
CA GLN A 111 -17.39 -18.26 -25.39
C GLN A 111 -17.31 -18.32 -23.87
N GLU A 112 -18.01 -19.28 -23.26
CA GLU A 112 -18.03 -19.48 -21.82
C GLU A 112 -16.67 -19.89 -21.28
N ILE A 113 -16.11 -20.97 -21.81
CA ILE A 113 -14.81 -21.51 -21.42
C ILE A 113 -13.71 -20.46 -21.60
N LYS A 114 -13.74 -19.66 -22.68
CA LYS A 114 -12.80 -18.55 -22.90
C LYS A 114 -12.90 -17.49 -21.81
N LYS A 115 -14.12 -17.05 -21.47
CA LYS A 115 -14.35 -16.05 -20.41
C LYS A 115 -13.88 -16.59 -19.05
N LEU A 116 -14.21 -17.83 -18.71
CA LEU A 116 -13.76 -18.48 -17.48
C LEU A 116 -12.23 -18.57 -17.40
N LYS A 117 -11.55 -18.92 -18.50
CA LYS A 117 -10.08 -18.96 -18.56
C LYS A 117 -9.43 -17.59 -18.38
N THR A 118 -10.04 -16.53 -18.90
CA THR A 118 -9.53 -15.17 -18.75
C THR A 118 -9.64 -14.68 -17.31
N ILE A 119 -10.76 -14.99 -16.64
CA ILE A 119 -11.04 -14.56 -15.27
C ILE A 119 -10.27 -15.40 -14.26
N TYR A 120 -10.30 -16.73 -14.42
CA TYR A 120 -9.78 -17.69 -13.45
C TYR A 120 -8.59 -18.45 -14.01
N ARG A 121 -7.44 -18.34 -13.33
CA ARG A 121 -6.21 -19.07 -13.68
C ARG A 121 -6.15 -20.42 -12.98
N VAL A 122 -7.20 -21.21 -13.16
CA VAL A 122 -7.47 -22.49 -12.48
C VAL A 122 -7.31 -23.67 -13.44
N PRO A 123 -7.10 -24.89 -12.95
CA PRO A 123 -7.07 -26.08 -13.77
C PRO A 123 -8.48 -26.45 -14.28
N PHE A 124 -8.55 -26.90 -15.54
CA PHE A 124 -9.79 -27.33 -16.22
C PHE A 124 -9.73 -28.81 -16.58
N LEU A 125 -10.73 -29.57 -16.16
CA LEU A 125 -10.94 -30.94 -16.61
C LEU A 125 -12.15 -30.96 -17.54
N PHE A 126 -11.95 -31.39 -18.77
CA PHE A 126 -13.04 -31.60 -19.73
C PHE A 126 -13.44 -33.08 -19.70
N VAL A 127 -14.73 -33.33 -19.52
CA VAL A 127 -15.29 -34.68 -19.44
C VAL A 127 -16.35 -34.83 -20.53
N THR A 128 -16.20 -35.80 -21.40
CA THR A 128 -17.24 -36.18 -22.36
C THR A 128 -18.15 -37.23 -21.75
N LEU A 129 -19.45 -36.94 -21.65
CA LEU A 129 -20.42 -37.87 -21.09
C LEU A 129 -20.78 -38.94 -22.13
N GLN A 130 -20.53 -40.20 -21.78
CA GLN A 130 -21.08 -41.34 -22.51
C GLN A 130 -22.43 -41.70 -21.88
N THR A 131 -23.52 -41.57 -22.64
CA THR A 131 -24.79 -42.19 -22.30
C THR A 131 -24.67 -43.70 -22.54
N ASN A 132 -24.26 -44.43 -21.51
CA ASN A 132 -24.26 -45.88 -21.54
C ASN A 132 -25.71 -46.39 -21.52
N GLU A 133 -26.43 -46.34 -22.65
CA GLU A 133 -27.42 -47.37 -22.90
C GLU A 133 -26.63 -48.67 -23.09
N THR A 134 -26.41 -49.42 -22.01
CA THR A 134 -25.76 -50.72 -22.05
C THR A 134 -26.65 -51.72 -22.80
N LEU A 135 -26.65 -51.65 -24.13
CA LEU A 135 -27.14 -52.74 -24.97
C LEU A 135 -26.07 -53.83 -24.92
N SER A 136 -26.33 -54.86 -24.12
CA SER A 136 -25.57 -56.10 -24.12
C SER A 136 -25.56 -56.69 -25.53
N THR A 137 -24.39 -56.65 -26.18
CA THR A 137 -24.17 -57.13 -27.56
C THR A 137 -24.39 -58.64 -27.72
N GLU A 138 -24.52 -59.39 -26.62
CA GLU A 138 -24.76 -60.84 -26.61
C GLU A 138 -26.14 -61.24 -27.17
N SER A 139 -27.05 -60.28 -27.35
CA SER A 139 -28.41 -60.53 -27.89
C SER A 139 -28.70 -59.85 -29.23
N LEU A 140 -27.73 -59.12 -29.80
CA LEU A 140 -27.92 -58.29 -30.99
C LEU A 140 -27.67 -59.06 -32.29
N THR A 141 -28.47 -58.77 -33.31
CA THR A 141 -28.29 -59.29 -34.67
C THR A 141 -27.04 -58.69 -35.34
N GLU A 142 -26.49 -59.35 -36.38
CA GLU A 142 -25.30 -58.89 -37.12
C GLU A 142 -25.43 -57.44 -37.64
N SER A 143 -26.64 -57.04 -38.04
CA SER A 143 -26.97 -55.67 -38.45
C SER A 143 -26.93 -54.64 -37.30
N GLU A 144 -27.28 -55.04 -36.08
CA GLU A 144 -27.23 -54.18 -34.88
C GLU A 144 -25.79 -54.08 -34.34
N GLN A 145 -24.99 -55.14 -34.46
CA GLN A 145 -23.56 -55.10 -34.13
C GLN A 145 -22.79 -54.11 -35.03
N HIS A 146 -23.12 -54.05 -36.32
CA HIS A 146 -22.51 -53.11 -37.26
C HIS A 146 -22.95 -51.64 -37.00
N LEU A 147 -24.14 -51.41 -36.43
CA LEU A 147 -24.57 -50.08 -35.99
C LEU A 147 -23.76 -49.63 -34.76
N VAL A 148 -23.57 -50.51 -33.77
CA VAL A 148 -22.75 -50.24 -32.57
C VAL A 148 -21.27 -50.02 -32.91
N GLU A 149 -20.72 -50.75 -33.89
CA GLU A 149 -19.35 -50.49 -34.37
C GLU A 149 -19.23 -49.14 -35.10
N SER A 150 -20.25 -48.74 -35.87
CA SER A 150 -20.30 -47.43 -36.51
C SER A 150 -20.42 -46.29 -35.49
N GLU A 151 -21.22 -46.47 -34.44
CA GLU A 151 -21.36 -45.52 -33.33
C GLU A 151 -20.04 -45.34 -32.58
N ARG A 152 -19.35 -46.44 -32.25
CA ARG A 152 -18.00 -46.38 -31.65
C ARG A 152 -16.98 -45.67 -32.53
N PHE A 153 -16.99 -45.91 -33.84
CA PHE A 153 -16.08 -45.22 -34.76
C PHE A 153 -16.36 -43.71 -34.78
N GLN A 154 -17.63 -43.31 -34.69
CA GLN A 154 -18.05 -41.92 -34.62
C GLN A 154 -17.62 -41.25 -33.30
N GLU A 155 -17.73 -41.95 -32.17
CA GLU A 155 -17.27 -41.49 -30.85
C GLU A 155 -15.77 -41.18 -30.82
N TYR A 156 -14.92 -42.07 -31.35
CA TYR A 156 -13.48 -41.82 -31.45
C TYR A 156 -13.17 -40.58 -32.29
N THR A 157 -13.90 -40.36 -33.38
CA THR A 157 -13.72 -39.15 -34.20
C THR A 157 -14.18 -37.88 -33.47
N ASN A 158 -15.27 -37.95 -32.70
CA ASN A 158 -15.77 -36.81 -31.93
C ASN A 158 -14.80 -36.42 -30.80
N LEU A 159 -14.22 -37.39 -30.09
CA LEU A 159 -13.25 -37.09 -29.04
C LEU A 159 -11.95 -36.48 -29.59
N GLN A 160 -11.46 -36.95 -30.73
CA GLN A 160 -10.31 -36.33 -31.39
C GLN A 160 -10.64 -34.91 -31.86
N ASN A 161 -11.83 -34.70 -32.44
CA ASN A 161 -12.31 -33.37 -32.82
C ASN A 161 -12.38 -32.42 -31.62
N LEU A 162 -12.89 -32.89 -30.48
CA LEU A 162 -12.93 -32.11 -29.24
C LEU A 162 -11.52 -31.77 -28.74
N ARG A 163 -10.61 -32.74 -28.74
CA ARG A 163 -9.22 -32.51 -28.35
C ARG A 163 -8.58 -31.46 -29.25
N ASP A 164 -8.77 -31.54 -30.56
CA ASP A 164 -8.29 -30.54 -31.51
C ASP A 164 -8.88 -29.15 -31.25
N GLN A 165 -10.17 -29.06 -30.94
CA GLN A 165 -10.81 -27.81 -30.54
C GLN A 165 -10.17 -27.25 -29.24
N LEU A 166 -9.97 -28.08 -28.22
CA LEU A 166 -9.35 -27.67 -26.95
C LEU A 166 -7.88 -27.28 -27.09
N VAL A 167 -7.14 -27.93 -28.00
CA VAL A 167 -5.77 -27.53 -28.38
C VAL A 167 -5.78 -26.15 -29.04
N ARG A 168 -6.67 -25.89 -30.00
CA ARG A 168 -6.81 -24.57 -30.64
C ARG A 168 -7.17 -23.48 -29.64
N LEU A 169 -7.94 -23.83 -28.60
CA LEU A 169 -8.27 -22.93 -27.49
C LEU A 169 -7.12 -22.79 -26.46
N GLY A 170 -6.03 -23.55 -26.63
CA GLY A 170 -4.82 -23.51 -25.82
C GLY A 170 -5.02 -24.09 -24.42
N PHE A 171 -5.91 -25.06 -24.26
CA PHE A 171 -6.10 -25.79 -23.00
C PHE A 171 -5.17 -27.02 -22.92
N ILE A 172 -4.99 -27.73 -24.04
CA ILE A 172 -4.21 -28.96 -24.13
C ILE A 172 -3.01 -28.72 -25.05
N ASP A 173 -1.84 -29.25 -24.71
CA ASP A 173 -0.64 -29.23 -25.56
C ASP A 173 -0.60 -30.50 -26.44
N PHE A 174 -0.26 -30.36 -27.72
CA PHE A 174 -0.30 -31.42 -28.76
C PHE A 174 0.59 -32.67 -28.51
N THR A 175 1.32 -32.74 -27.39
CA THR A 175 2.43 -33.70 -27.19
C THR A 175 2.14 -34.88 -26.26
N ASP A 176 0.88 -35.26 -26.07
CA ASP A 176 0.52 -36.30 -25.08
C ASP A 176 0.67 -37.76 -25.56
N THR A 177 1.22 -38.04 -26.74
CA THR A 177 1.40 -39.44 -27.23
C THR A 177 2.77 -40.08 -26.97
N SER A 178 3.77 -39.36 -26.46
CA SER A 178 5.07 -39.95 -26.15
C SER A 178 5.52 -39.64 -24.73
N LYS A 179 5.61 -40.69 -23.92
CA LYS A 179 6.31 -40.71 -22.64
C LYS A 179 7.74 -40.17 -22.83
N THR A 180 7.97 -38.92 -22.47
CA THR A 180 9.26 -38.40 -21.97
C THR A 180 9.13 -36.91 -21.63
N ASP A 181 9.89 -36.54 -20.60
CA ASP A 181 10.30 -35.20 -20.21
C ASP A 181 9.45 -34.44 -19.18
N ILE A 182 10.11 -34.31 -18.03
CA ILE A 182 9.76 -33.69 -16.75
C ILE A 182 9.70 -32.14 -16.86
N THR A 183 9.55 -31.60 -18.08
CA THR A 183 9.72 -30.16 -18.36
C THR A 183 8.62 -29.57 -19.24
N LYS A 184 7.34 -29.75 -18.88
CA LYS A 184 6.23 -28.96 -19.47
C LYS A 184 5.26 -28.46 -18.40
N ALA A 185 5.60 -27.32 -17.83
CA ALA A 185 4.83 -26.54 -16.84
C ALA A 185 3.59 -25.81 -17.44
N LYS A 186 2.82 -26.48 -18.29
CA LYS A 186 1.57 -25.94 -18.89
C LYS A 186 0.39 -26.91 -18.86
N LYS A 187 0.47 -28.01 -18.12
CA LYS A 187 -0.65 -28.96 -17.97
C LYS A 187 -1.69 -28.47 -16.97
N ASN A 188 -2.37 -27.38 -17.32
CA ASN A 188 -3.52 -26.89 -16.54
C ASN A 188 -4.84 -27.49 -17.02
N ALA A 189 -4.86 -28.27 -18.10
CA ALA A 189 -6.08 -28.95 -18.50
C ALA A 189 -5.87 -30.38 -18.98
N LEU A 190 -6.89 -31.20 -18.78
CA LEU A 190 -6.97 -32.59 -19.23
C LEU A 190 -8.35 -32.83 -19.87
N CYS A 191 -8.39 -33.65 -20.92
CA CYS A 191 -9.63 -34.12 -21.55
C CYS A 191 -9.74 -35.64 -21.36
N LEU A 192 -10.77 -36.07 -20.64
CA LEU A 192 -11.02 -37.46 -20.29
C LEU A 192 -12.34 -37.93 -20.90
N GLU A 193 -12.30 -39.14 -21.46
CA GLU A 193 -13.50 -39.88 -21.85
C GLU A 193 -13.97 -40.72 -20.66
N CYS A 194 -15.11 -40.39 -20.07
CA CYS A 194 -15.68 -41.21 -19.01
C CYS A 194 -17.17 -40.93 -18.80
N SER A 195 -17.93 -41.96 -18.47
CA SER A 195 -19.24 -41.77 -17.85
C SER A 195 -19.09 -41.13 -16.47
N LEU A 196 -20.06 -40.28 -16.10
CA LEU A 196 -20.07 -39.56 -14.81
C LEU A 196 -20.07 -40.54 -13.63
N ASP A 197 -20.75 -41.68 -13.77
CA ASP A 197 -20.79 -42.76 -12.79
C ASP A 197 -19.41 -43.41 -12.58
N THR A 198 -18.56 -43.39 -13.61
CA THR A 198 -17.20 -43.92 -13.57
C THR A 198 -16.18 -42.86 -13.15
N LEU A 199 -16.53 -41.57 -13.25
CA LEU A 199 -15.70 -40.46 -12.80
C LEU A 199 -15.69 -40.39 -11.27
N ILE A 200 -16.88 -40.41 -10.66
CA ILE A 200 -17.09 -40.36 -9.19
C ILE A 200 -18.10 -41.45 -8.81
N GLY A 201 -17.68 -42.71 -8.92
CA GLY A 201 -18.50 -43.84 -8.49
C GLY A 201 -18.34 -44.15 -7.00
N ASP A 202 -19.34 -44.84 -6.43
CA ASP A 202 -19.37 -45.26 -5.02
C ASP A 202 -18.17 -46.12 -4.57
N LYS A 203 -17.44 -46.74 -5.51
CA LYS A 203 -16.36 -47.69 -5.21
C LYS A 203 -15.00 -47.35 -5.82
N ASN A 204 -14.97 -46.76 -7.01
CA ASN A 204 -13.73 -46.47 -7.74
C ASN A 204 -13.83 -45.07 -8.38
N ILE A 205 -12.76 -44.30 -8.23
CA ILE A 205 -12.57 -43.01 -8.91
C ILE A 205 -11.67 -43.26 -10.12
N ASN A 206 -11.93 -42.59 -11.23
CA ASN A 206 -11.08 -42.69 -12.42
C ASN A 206 -9.60 -42.37 -12.08
N GLN A 207 -8.68 -43.25 -12.49
CA GLN A 207 -7.26 -43.12 -12.16
C GLN A 207 -6.60 -41.90 -12.81
N ASP A 208 -6.97 -41.56 -14.04
CA ASP A 208 -6.43 -40.40 -14.76
C ASP A 208 -6.90 -39.10 -14.12
N PHE A 209 -8.13 -39.07 -13.61
CA PHE A 209 -8.64 -37.97 -12.79
C PHE A 209 -7.79 -37.79 -11.52
N LEU A 210 -7.59 -38.87 -10.75
CA LEU A 210 -6.77 -38.81 -9.53
C LEU A 210 -5.34 -38.37 -9.80
N GLU A 211 -4.73 -38.86 -10.88
CA GLU A 211 -3.37 -38.48 -11.25
C GLU A 211 -3.30 -37.01 -11.68
N HIS A 212 -4.30 -36.50 -12.40
CA HIS A 212 -4.40 -35.08 -12.72
C HIS A 212 -4.52 -34.22 -11.46
N ILE A 213 -5.43 -34.54 -10.54
CA ILE A 213 -5.60 -33.80 -9.29
C ILE A 213 -4.30 -33.81 -8.48
N ARG A 214 -3.65 -34.97 -8.34
CA ARG A 214 -2.35 -35.08 -7.65
C ARG A 214 -1.28 -34.20 -8.28
N ASN A 215 -1.22 -34.16 -9.60
CA ASN A 215 -0.23 -33.34 -10.31
C ASN A 215 -0.51 -31.84 -10.18
N VAL A 216 -1.78 -31.43 -10.24
CA VAL A 216 -2.21 -30.06 -9.96
C VAL A 216 -1.83 -29.63 -8.54
N LEU A 217 -2.11 -30.48 -7.55
CA LEU A 217 -1.79 -30.19 -6.14
C LEU A 217 -0.28 -30.10 -5.92
N LYS A 218 0.49 -31.08 -6.40
CA LYS A 218 1.97 -31.06 -6.34
C LYS A 218 2.55 -29.80 -6.97
N PHE A 219 2.08 -29.44 -8.16
CA PHE A 219 2.54 -28.25 -8.87
C PHE A 219 2.18 -26.98 -8.12
N THR A 220 0.97 -26.90 -7.55
CA THR A 220 0.52 -25.74 -6.79
C THR A 220 1.33 -25.57 -5.52
N ILE A 221 1.55 -26.64 -4.75
CA ILE A 221 2.40 -26.63 -3.55
C ILE A 221 3.81 -26.20 -3.90
N PHE A 222 4.41 -26.77 -4.95
CA PHE A 222 5.73 -26.38 -5.42
C PHE A 222 5.80 -24.89 -5.79
N ARG A 223 4.82 -24.39 -6.54
CA ARG A 223 4.75 -22.98 -6.95
C ARG A 223 4.58 -22.04 -5.75
N LEU A 224 3.75 -22.41 -4.78
CA LEU A 224 3.55 -21.65 -3.54
C LEU A 224 4.84 -21.63 -2.72
N ALA A 225 5.49 -22.78 -2.54
CA ALA A 225 6.76 -22.88 -1.83
C ALA A 225 7.87 -22.04 -2.51
N ALA A 226 7.97 -22.08 -3.83
CA ALA A 226 8.92 -21.27 -4.59
C ALA A 226 8.64 -19.76 -4.42
N ARG A 227 7.37 -19.34 -4.55
CA ARG A 227 6.97 -17.94 -4.33
C ARG A 227 7.22 -17.48 -2.89
N MET A 228 6.94 -18.32 -1.91
CA MET A 228 7.19 -18.04 -0.51
C MET A 228 8.70 -17.89 -0.25
N SER A 229 9.53 -18.77 -0.81
CA SER A 229 11.00 -18.68 -0.74
C SER A 229 11.54 -17.37 -1.35
N ASP A 230 11.01 -16.97 -2.51
CA ASP A 230 11.38 -15.69 -3.15
C ASP A 230 11.04 -14.49 -2.25
N ILE A 231 9.86 -14.51 -1.62
CA ILE A 231 9.41 -13.46 -0.70
C ILE A 231 10.32 -13.43 0.53
N HIS A 232 10.57 -14.57 1.17
CA HIS A 232 11.47 -14.66 2.32
C HIS A 232 12.86 -14.12 1.99
N THR A 233 13.43 -14.51 0.85
CA THR A 233 14.74 -14.03 0.41
C THR A 233 14.76 -12.52 0.22
N LYS A 234 13.72 -11.94 -0.39
CA LYS A 234 13.59 -10.48 -0.55
C LYS A 234 13.45 -9.77 0.79
N CYS A 235 12.59 -10.26 1.67
CA CYS A 235 12.39 -9.69 3.00
C CYS A 235 13.69 -9.73 3.82
N LEU A 236 14.40 -10.85 3.81
CA LEU A 236 15.67 -11.00 4.53
C LEU A 236 16.75 -10.09 3.96
N LYS A 237 16.85 -9.98 2.63
CA LYS A 237 17.77 -9.01 1.99
C LYS A 237 17.44 -7.57 2.40
N GLN A 238 16.17 -7.19 2.36
CA GLN A 238 15.73 -5.85 2.76
C GLN A 238 16.02 -5.58 4.23
N PHE A 239 15.78 -6.56 5.10
CA PHE A 239 16.07 -6.47 6.53
C PHE A 239 17.56 -6.25 6.77
N ILE A 240 18.43 -7.04 6.12
CA ILE A 240 19.89 -6.90 6.25
C ILE A 240 20.35 -5.51 5.79
N LEU A 241 19.89 -5.04 4.63
CA LEU A 241 20.29 -3.73 4.11
C LEU A 241 19.84 -2.60 5.04
N ARG A 242 18.59 -2.65 5.53
CA ARG A 242 18.07 -1.66 6.49
C ARG A 242 18.80 -1.68 7.82
N ALA A 243 19.14 -2.86 8.34
CA ALA A 243 19.93 -2.98 9.56
C ALA A 243 21.34 -2.39 9.38
N PHE A 244 21.96 -2.58 8.21
CA PHE A 244 23.27 -2.01 7.90
C PHE A 244 23.22 -0.48 7.79
N ASP A 245 22.23 0.05 7.07
CA ASP A 245 22.02 1.50 6.95
C ASP A 245 21.78 2.13 8.32
N MET A 246 20.91 1.52 9.14
CA MET A 246 20.63 1.99 10.49
C MET A 246 21.87 1.94 11.39
N ALA A 247 22.67 0.87 11.33
CA ALA A 247 23.92 0.79 12.08
C ALA A 247 24.93 1.88 11.67
N ARG A 248 25.01 2.19 10.37
CA ARG A 248 25.84 3.28 9.85
C ARG A 248 25.33 4.64 10.33
N GLU A 249 24.03 4.90 10.26
CA GLU A 249 23.43 6.14 10.74
C GLU A 249 23.69 6.35 12.23
N ILE A 250 23.52 5.31 13.05
CA ILE A 250 23.79 5.36 14.50
C ILE A 250 25.26 5.70 14.79
N GLN A 251 26.21 5.28 13.96
CA GLN A 251 27.63 5.57 14.16
C GLN A 251 28.07 6.95 13.65
N ILE A 252 27.53 7.39 12.51
CA ILE A 252 27.98 8.62 11.84
C ILE A 252 27.26 9.86 12.38
N THR A 253 25.95 9.74 12.65
CA THR A 253 25.10 10.86 13.04
C THR A 253 25.60 11.58 14.31
N PRO A 254 26.00 10.89 15.40
CA PRO A 254 26.51 11.55 16.60
C PRO A 254 27.76 12.40 16.32
N LYS A 255 28.68 11.88 15.50
CA LYS A 255 29.92 12.60 15.15
C LYS A 255 29.63 13.86 14.35
N ARG A 256 28.67 13.81 13.43
CA ARG A 256 28.23 14.97 12.65
C ARG A 256 27.56 16.02 13.53
N ILE A 257 26.75 15.60 14.51
CA ILE A 257 26.11 16.51 15.47
C ILE A 257 27.16 17.18 16.36
N GLU A 258 28.13 16.44 16.89
CA GLU A 258 29.21 16.99 17.73
C GLU A 258 30.07 17.98 16.95
N TYR A 259 30.39 17.68 15.69
CA TYR A 259 31.09 18.61 14.80
C TYR A 259 30.28 19.90 14.58
N ALA A 260 28.98 19.78 14.28
CA ALA A 260 28.11 20.93 14.09
C ALA A 260 28.04 21.82 15.35
N GLN A 261 27.89 21.21 16.54
CA GLN A 261 27.92 21.92 17.82
C GLN A 261 29.25 22.68 18.02
N LYS A 262 30.38 22.07 17.68
CA LYS A 262 31.70 22.72 17.81
C LYS A 262 31.81 23.94 16.91
N ILE A 263 31.37 23.85 15.66
CA ILE A 263 31.41 24.97 14.72
C ILE A 263 30.45 26.08 15.15
N GLU A 264 29.24 25.72 15.62
CA GLU A 264 28.27 26.69 16.14
C GLU A 264 28.82 27.48 17.33
N LEU A 265 29.52 26.80 18.25
CA LEU A 265 30.12 27.42 19.42
C LEU A 265 31.27 28.36 19.03
N GLN A 266 32.11 27.96 18.07
CA GLN A 266 33.14 28.83 17.52
C GLN A 266 32.56 30.08 16.84
N LEU A 267 31.47 29.91 16.09
CA LEU A 267 30.78 31.01 15.42
C LEU A 267 30.17 31.96 16.46
N TYR A 268 29.54 31.42 17.50
CA TYR A 268 28.99 32.19 18.61
C TYR A 268 30.07 33.02 19.31
N ASP A 269 31.21 32.42 19.66
CA ASP A 269 32.31 33.15 20.32
C ASP A 269 32.87 34.26 19.42
N ALA A 270 33.03 34.01 18.12
CA ALA A 270 33.49 35.03 17.17
C ALA A 270 32.50 36.19 17.04
N LEU A 271 31.20 35.90 16.95
CA LEU A 271 30.12 36.88 16.93
C LEU A 271 30.07 37.70 18.23
N MET A 272 30.21 37.03 19.36
CA MET A 272 30.18 37.67 20.68
C MET A 272 31.37 38.62 20.86
N ASN A 273 32.58 38.21 20.47
CA ASN A 273 33.75 39.08 20.52
C ASN A 273 33.59 40.31 19.63
N LEU A 274 33.09 40.13 18.40
CA LEU A 274 32.81 41.25 17.50
C LEU A 274 31.72 42.17 18.06
N ALA A 275 30.67 41.63 18.68
CA ALA A 275 29.64 42.43 19.33
C ALA A 275 30.19 43.23 20.53
N CYS A 276 31.06 42.63 21.35
CA CYS A 276 31.72 43.30 22.48
C CYS A 276 32.61 44.46 22.02
N GLU A 277 33.48 44.24 21.02
CA GLU A 277 34.32 45.31 20.44
C GLU A 277 33.46 46.46 19.90
N GLN A 278 32.31 46.15 19.33
CA GLN A 278 31.41 47.13 18.74
C GLN A 278 30.61 47.88 19.79
N GLN A 279 30.25 47.25 20.91
CA GLN A 279 29.66 47.92 22.06
C GLN A 279 30.64 48.95 22.67
N GLU A 280 31.93 48.64 22.73
CA GLU A 280 32.96 49.59 23.15
C GLU A 280 33.10 50.77 22.17
N GLN A 281 33.09 50.51 20.86
CA GLN A 281 33.13 51.55 19.83
C GLN A 281 31.91 52.48 19.90
N LEU A 282 30.69 51.94 20.03
CA LEU A 282 29.46 52.72 20.19
C LEU A 282 29.53 53.61 21.45
N THR A 283 30.03 53.05 22.55
CA THR A 283 30.21 53.79 23.81
C THR A 283 31.22 54.94 23.64
N ALA A 284 32.31 54.70 22.90
CA ALA A 284 33.31 55.73 22.60
C ALA A 284 32.75 56.83 21.70
N ILE A 285 31.95 56.48 20.68
CA ILE A 285 31.29 57.46 19.80
C ILE A 285 30.34 58.33 20.59
N ILE A 286 29.46 57.74 21.41
CA ILE A 286 28.51 58.49 22.25
C ILE A 286 29.26 59.47 23.17
N ASN A 287 30.34 59.01 23.82
CA ASN A 287 31.16 59.87 24.68
C ASN A 287 31.83 61.00 23.90
N ARG A 288 32.32 60.74 22.68
CA ARG A 288 32.93 61.76 21.82
C ARG A 288 31.90 62.78 21.33
N THR A 289 30.72 62.34 20.90
CA THR A 289 29.62 63.23 20.49
C THR A 289 29.13 64.07 21.67
N LEU A 290 29.03 63.51 22.88
CA LEU A 290 28.70 64.26 24.08
C LEU A 290 29.75 65.32 24.43
N LEU A 291 31.04 64.98 24.32
CA LEU A 291 32.14 65.93 24.54
C LEU A 291 32.15 67.05 23.50
N ASP A 292 31.95 66.72 22.24
CA ASP A 292 31.88 67.68 21.14
C ASP A 292 30.69 68.63 21.30
N MET A 293 29.51 68.10 21.60
CA MET A 293 28.32 68.93 21.89
C MET A 293 28.47 69.79 23.15
N LYS A 294 29.20 69.30 24.17
CA LYS A 294 29.55 70.09 25.36
C LYS A 294 30.54 71.21 25.05
N SER A 295 31.45 70.99 24.11
CA SER A 295 32.40 72.01 23.65
C SER A 295 31.71 73.06 22.77
N ASN A 296 30.74 72.65 21.94
CA ASN A 296 30.08 73.47 20.94
C ASN A 296 28.65 73.89 21.35
N VAL A 297 28.40 74.05 22.66
CA VAL A 297 27.07 74.44 23.20
C VAL A 297 26.55 75.75 22.59
N ALA A 298 27.45 76.66 22.20
CA ALA A 298 27.09 77.93 21.56
C ALA A 298 26.39 77.74 20.21
N GLU A 299 26.91 76.87 19.31
CA GLU A 299 26.28 76.55 18.01
C GLU A 299 24.99 75.73 18.18
N VAL A 300 24.92 74.87 19.20
CA VAL A 300 23.71 74.09 19.50
C VAL A 300 22.54 75.01 19.89
N LEU A 301 22.85 76.17 20.49
CA LEU A 301 21.90 77.21 20.90
C LEU A 301 21.56 78.24 19.82
N GLU A 302 22.24 78.27 18.67
CA GLU A 302 21.95 79.22 17.58
C GLU A 302 20.56 79.04 16.94
N GLY A 303 19.87 77.93 17.24
CA GLY A 303 18.46 77.72 16.87
C GLY A 303 17.43 78.12 17.93
N PHE A 304 17.86 78.57 19.11
CA PHE A 304 16.97 78.98 20.21
C PHE A 304 16.46 80.40 19.98
N ASN A 305 15.75 80.63 18.86
CA ASN A 305 15.01 81.87 18.67
C ASN A 305 13.73 81.82 19.50
N ASN A 306 13.66 82.64 20.54
CA ASN A 306 12.51 82.75 21.42
C ASN A 306 11.57 83.86 20.90
N PRO A 307 10.42 83.58 20.28
CA PRO A 307 9.54 84.63 19.76
C PRO A 307 8.66 85.30 20.83
N ASN A 308 8.85 85.04 22.13
CA ASN A 308 8.05 85.69 23.17
C ASN A 308 8.93 86.34 24.25
N ILE A 309 9.32 87.59 23.96
CA ILE A 309 9.77 88.57 24.95
C ILE A 309 8.50 89.15 25.58
N GLY A 310 8.08 88.58 26.71
CA GLY A 310 6.99 89.13 27.49
C GLY A 310 6.41 88.12 28.46
N HIS A 311 6.68 88.35 29.76
CA HIS A 311 6.11 87.69 30.95
C HIS A 311 6.88 86.48 31.49
N GLN A 312 7.58 86.74 32.61
CA GLN A 312 8.07 85.82 33.65
C GLN A 312 8.15 84.32 33.28
N ARG A 313 9.15 83.97 32.47
CA ARG A 313 9.64 82.59 32.46
C ARG A 313 10.45 82.35 33.72
N THR A 314 10.06 81.36 34.51
CA THR A 314 10.94 80.88 35.59
C THR A 314 12.18 80.27 34.95
N SER A 315 13.36 80.53 35.51
CA SER A 315 14.65 80.00 35.02
C SER A 315 14.57 78.49 34.74
N LYS A 316 13.81 77.74 35.56
CA LYS A 316 13.55 76.30 35.41
C LYS A 316 12.90 75.90 34.08
N THR A 317 11.97 76.69 33.54
CA THR A 317 11.28 76.39 32.26
C THR A 317 12.21 76.56 31.08
N ALA A 318 13.06 77.61 31.10
CA ALA A 318 14.07 77.84 30.07
C ALA A 318 15.17 76.76 30.10
N THR A 319 15.60 76.32 31.30
CA THR A 319 16.56 75.22 31.43
C THR A 319 15.98 73.90 30.87
N MET A 320 14.69 73.64 31.09
CA MET A 320 14.03 72.43 30.60
C MET A 320 13.87 72.41 29.08
N GLU A 321 13.53 73.55 28.45
CA GLU A 321 13.44 73.66 26.98
C GLU A 321 14.82 73.52 26.30
N ILE A 322 15.86 74.13 26.89
CA ILE A 322 17.23 73.97 26.40
C ILE A 322 17.70 72.52 26.55
N GLN A 323 17.43 71.88 27.68
CA GLN A 323 17.72 70.46 27.89
C GLN A 323 17.01 69.59 26.85
N GLN A 324 15.74 69.86 26.55
CA GLN A 324 15.00 69.13 25.52
C GLN A 324 15.55 69.35 24.11
N LEU A 325 15.97 70.58 23.77
CA LEU A 325 16.57 70.88 22.47
C LEU A 325 17.92 70.17 22.30
N VAL A 326 18.77 70.22 23.34
CA VAL A 326 20.06 69.53 23.37
C VAL A 326 19.86 68.01 23.28
N LEU A 327 18.91 67.45 24.04
CA LEU A 327 18.57 66.03 23.96
C LEU A 327 18.07 65.63 22.57
N LYS A 328 17.22 66.44 21.92
CA LYS A 328 16.70 66.15 20.58
C LYS A 328 17.82 66.18 19.54
N ARG A 329 18.71 67.17 19.59
CA ARG A 329 19.83 67.30 18.64
C ARG A 329 20.90 66.24 18.88
N LEU A 330 21.19 65.91 20.14
CA LEU A 330 22.02 64.78 20.55
C LEU A 330 21.45 63.48 20.00
N ASN A 331 20.18 63.20 20.24
CA ASN A 331 19.55 61.96 19.79
C ASN A 331 19.57 61.85 18.26
N THR A 332 19.36 62.97 17.54
CA THR A 332 19.42 62.98 16.07
C THR A 332 20.85 62.74 15.55
N SER A 333 21.87 63.36 16.16
CA SER A 333 23.27 63.22 15.74
C SER A 333 23.86 61.85 16.11
N VAL A 334 23.49 61.32 17.28
CA VAL A 334 23.86 59.98 17.72
C VAL A 334 23.18 58.95 16.83
N ALA A 335 21.89 59.13 16.50
CA ALA A 335 21.17 58.24 15.58
C ALA A 335 21.80 58.21 14.18
N THR A 336 22.16 59.35 13.58
CA THR A 336 22.82 59.35 12.26
C THR A 336 24.18 58.67 12.27
N GLN A 337 25.00 58.85 13.32
CA GLN A 337 26.26 58.12 13.42
C GLN A 337 26.06 56.62 13.68
N ILE A 338 25.09 56.24 14.53
CA ILE A 338 24.75 54.83 14.76
C ILE A 338 24.31 54.17 13.46
N VAL A 339 23.46 54.82 12.65
CA VAL A 339 23.01 54.27 11.36
C VAL A 339 24.18 54.03 10.41
N GLN A 340 25.16 54.94 10.35
CA GLN A 340 26.36 54.74 9.54
C GLN A 340 27.25 53.61 10.07
N SER A 341 27.43 53.51 11.39
CA SER A 341 28.20 52.42 12.01
C SER A 341 27.52 51.06 11.84
N VAL A 342 26.20 50.97 11.99
CA VAL A 342 25.40 49.75 11.79
C VAL A 342 25.39 49.34 10.32
N GLY A 343 25.43 50.28 9.37
CA GLY A 343 25.59 50.00 7.94
C GLY A 343 26.90 49.27 7.63
N CYS A 344 28.04 49.80 8.12
CA CYS A 344 29.34 49.12 7.99
C CYS A 344 29.39 47.78 8.74
N LEU A 345 28.66 47.66 9.85
CA LEU A 345 28.54 46.45 10.64
C LEU A 345 27.83 45.33 9.86
N GLN A 346 26.71 45.65 9.20
CA GLN A 346 25.97 44.71 8.37
C GLN A 346 26.86 44.16 7.23
N GLU A 347 27.62 45.02 6.57
CA GLU A 347 28.56 44.61 5.52
C GLU A 347 29.68 43.73 6.07
N SER A 348 30.21 44.04 7.26
CA SER A 348 31.27 43.24 7.89
C SER A 348 30.79 41.87 8.37
N PHE A 349 29.61 41.78 8.99
CA PHE A 349 29.02 40.49 9.38
C PHE A 349 28.71 39.63 8.15
N THR A 350 28.13 40.22 7.11
CA THR A 350 27.84 39.51 5.86
C THR A 350 29.11 38.97 5.24
N GLY A 351 30.19 39.76 5.21
CA GLY A 351 31.49 39.32 4.70
C GLY A 351 32.15 38.21 5.54
N THR A 352 32.04 38.26 6.86
CA THR A 352 32.54 37.19 7.74
C THR A 352 31.73 35.91 7.57
N LEU A 353 30.40 36.01 7.49
CA LEU A 353 29.51 34.88 7.25
C LEU A 353 29.82 34.24 5.90
N GLN A 354 30.01 35.04 4.85
CA GLN A 354 30.38 34.56 3.51
C GLN A 354 31.71 33.79 3.55
N ARG A 355 32.76 34.32 4.18
CA ARG A 355 34.07 33.64 4.27
C ARG A 355 34.01 32.37 5.12
N CYS A 356 33.22 32.37 6.21
CA CYS A 356 33.00 31.17 7.02
C CYS A 356 32.27 30.08 6.23
N LEU A 357 31.29 30.47 5.40
CA LEU A 357 30.52 29.56 4.56
C LEU A 357 31.40 28.95 3.45
N GLU A 358 32.23 29.76 2.78
CA GLU A 358 33.22 29.30 1.79
C GLU A 358 34.28 28.37 2.41
N ASN A 359 34.70 28.62 3.66
CA ASN A 359 35.61 27.71 4.37
C ASN A 359 34.92 26.41 4.80
N LEU A 360 33.65 26.45 5.19
CA LEU A 360 32.85 25.26 5.50
C LEU A 360 32.71 24.36 4.25
N GLU A 361 32.50 24.96 3.08
CA GLU A 361 32.46 24.25 1.79
C GLU A 361 33.78 23.57 1.46
N LYS A 362 34.91 24.25 1.66
CA LYS A 362 36.25 23.66 1.46
C LYS A 362 36.50 22.48 2.39
N SER A 363 36.17 22.60 3.68
CA SER A 363 36.35 21.51 4.65
C SER A 363 35.39 20.33 4.43
N CYS A 364 34.17 20.57 3.93
CA CYS A 364 33.24 19.49 3.57
C CYS A 364 33.63 18.76 2.27
N HIS A 365 34.21 19.47 1.30
CA HIS A 365 34.68 18.85 0.05
C HIS A 365 35.85 17.87 0.24
N GLU A 366 36.61 17.98 1.33
CA GLU A 366 37.66 17.02 1.68
C GLU A 366 37.11 15.69 2.26
N GLN A 367 35.85 15.64 2.69
CA GLN A 367 35.31 14.50 3.45
C GLN A 367 34.13 13.74 2.83
N GLU A 368 33.30 14.30 1.95
CA GLU A 368 32.27 13.51 1.23
C GLU A 368 31.66 14.25 0.02
N HIS A 369 31.50 13.55 -1.10
CA HIS A 369 31.14 14.11 -2.42
C HIS A 369 29.63 14.40 -2.61
N ASN A 370 28.79 14.51 -1.58
CA ASN A 370 27.35 14.67 -1.81
C ASN A 370 26.61 15.51 -0.76
N LEU A 371 25.78 16.42 -1.29
CA LEU A 371 24.85 17.37 -0.65
C LEU A 371 25.51 18.57 0.02
N SER A 372 25.45 19.70 -0.69
CA SER A 372 26.03 20.98 -0.30
C SER A 372 25.30 21.54 0.93
N ALA A 373 25.98 21.58 2.08
CA ALA A 373 25.52 22.31 3.26
C ALA A 373 25.17 23.78 2.95
N SER A 374 25.76 24.34 1.88
CA SER A 374 25.46 25.66 1.33
C SER A 374 24.00 25.82 0.92
N ASP A 375 23.38 24.80 0.33
CA ASP A 375 21.99 24.92 -0.16
C ASP A 375 20.99 24.99 0.99
N ALA A 376 21.24 24.25 2.09
CA ALA A 376 20.41 24.30 3.30
C ALA A 376 20.58 25.62 4.05
N VAL A 377 21.81 26.12 4.19
CA VAL A 377 22.09 27.39 4.88
C VAL A 377 21.65 28.59 4.04
N ARG A 378 21.80 28.54 2.70
CA ARG A 378 21.27 29.56 1.78
C ARG A 378 19.74 29.64 1.84
N GLN A 379 19.05 28.51 2.04
CA GLN A 379 17.59 28.52 2.26
C GLN A 379 17.23 29.15 3.61
N ILE A 380 17.99 28.90 4.68
CA ILE A 380 17.75 29.50 6.00
C ILE A 380 18.03 31.01 5.99
N VAL A 381 19.13 31.44 5.36
CA VAL A 381 19.50 32.86 5.26
C VAL A 381 18.54 33.61 4.34
N SER A 382 18.11 33.01 3.22
CA SER A 382 17.09 33.63 2.36
C SER A 382 15.71 33.69 3.03
N ALA A 383 15.34 32.72 3.86
CA ALA A 383 14.15 32.79 4.69
C ALA A 383 14.25 33.87 5.78
N ALA A 384 15.43 34.06 6.39
CA ALA A 384 15.68 35.10 7.38
C ALA A 384 15.67 36.52 6.78
N TYR A 385 16.13 36.69 5.54
CA TYR A 385 16.08 37.96 4.81
C TYR A 385 14.67 38.31 4.31
N ASN A 386 13.81 37.32 4.11
CA ASN A 386 12.42 37.49 3.64
C ASN A 386 11.39 37.56 4.78
N ILE A 387 11.81 37.79 6.03
CA ILE A 387 10.87 38.08 7.13
C ILE A 387 10.34 39.51 6.96
N ASP A 388 9.52 39.70 5.95
CA ASP A 388 8.51 40.74 5.98
C ASP A 388 7.54 40.38 7.11
N LEU A 389 7.45 41.26 8.11
CA LEU A 389 6.43 41.23 9.16
C LEU A 389 5.05 41.55 8.55
N ASN A 390 4.59 40.72 7.61
CA ASN A 390 3.25 40.79 7.09
C ASN A 390 2.37 39.86 7.94
N HIS A 391 1.71 40.47 8.91
CA HIS A 391 0.54 39.90 9.56
C HIS A 391 -0.57 39.69 8.53
N SER A 392 -0.63 38.53 7.89
CA SER A 392 -1.90 37.91 7.48
C SER A 392 -1.70 36.47 6.98
N SER A 393 -2.41 35.57 7.67
CA SER A 393 -2.96 34.31 7.15
C SER A 393 -2.02 33.35 6.40
N SER A 394 -1.34 32.47 7.13
CA SER A 394 -1.24 31.01 6.81
C SER A 394 -0.28 30.27 7.76
N PHE A 395 -0.60 30.22 9.06
CA PHE A 395 0.09 29.33 10.01
C PHE A 395 -0.92 28.49 10.80
N SER A 396 -1.50 27.48 10.14
CA SER A 396 -2.26 26.41 10.82
C SER A 396 -1.39 25.20 11.16
N ILE A 397 -0.25 25.02 10.49
CA ILE A 397 0.56 23.81 10.64
C ILE A 397 1.60 23.99 11.76
N VAL A 398 2.26 25.14 11.83
CA VAL A 398 3.27 25.40 12.88
C VAL A 398 2.64 25.55 14.27
N SER A 399 1.44 26.11 14.38
CA SER A 399 0.69 26.10 15.65
C SER A 399 0.34 24.69 16.08
N THR A 400 -0.17 23.84 15.18
CA THR A 400 -0.46 22.43 15.51
C THR A 400 0.78 21.63 15.87
N LEU A 401 1.93 21.92 15.24
CA LEU A 401 3.19 21.26 15.53
C LEU A 401 3.76 21.74 16.88
N MET A 402 3.64 23.03 17.18
CA MET A 402 4.03 23.61 18.46
C MET A 402 3.14 23.12 19.61
N ASP A 403 1.83 22.96 19.38
CA ASP A 403 0.90 22.40 20.36
C ASP A 403 1.16 20.92 20.63
N ARG A 404 1.53 20.14 19.60
CA ARG A 404 1.96 18.74 19.78
C ARG A 404 3.30 18.62 20.52
N LEU A 405 4.24 19.53 20.25
CA LEU A 405 5.50 19.63 21.00
C LEU A 405 5.24 20.01 22.46
N ARG A 406 4.29 20.91 22.72
CA ARG A 406 3.89 21.31 24.07
C ARG A 406 3.21 20.16 24.83
N GLN A 407 2.38 19.37 24.15
CA GLN A 407 1.81 18.14 24.71
C GLN A 407 2.88 17.09 25.03
N LEU A 408 3.86 16.87 24.13
CA LEU A 408 4.97 15.95 24.39
C LEU A 408 5.85 16.41 25.55
N LEU A 409 6.15 17.71 25.63
CA LEU A 409 6.90 18.29 26.75
C LEU A 409 6.13 18.20 28.07
N SER A 410 4.79 18.33 28.04
CA SER A 410 3.96 18.11 29.23
C SER A 410 3.84 16.64 29.63
N SER A 411 3.97 15.69 28.69
CA SER A 411 3.99 14.26 28.99
C SER A 411 5.35 13.78 29.52
N PHE A 412 6.42 14.54 29.28
CA PHE A 412 7.74 14.33 29.88
C PHE A 412 7.88 15.12 31.19
N ALA A 413 7.04 14.81 32.18
CA ALA A 413 7.34 15.14 33.57
C ALA A 413 8.41 14.14 34.09
N PRO A 414 9.61 14.59 34.51
CA PRO A 414 10.64 13.69 35.01
C PRO A 414 10.21 13.08 36.38
N PRO A 415 10.51 11.79 36.66
CA PRO A 415 10.05 11.09 37.86
C PRO A 415 10.85 11.45 39.14
N TRP A 416 11.30 12.69 39.27
CA TRP A 416 12.12 13.16 40.39
C TRP A 416 11.65 14.55 40.84
N SER A 417 10.45 14.60 41.42
CA SER A 417 10.03 15.70 42.30
C SER A 417 9.20 15.16 43.47
N SER A 418 9.71 14.12 44.13
CA SER A 418 9.40 13.85 45.53
C SER A 418 10.65 14.20 46.34
N SER A 419 10.63 15.35 47.03
CA SER A 419 11.30 15.62 48.32
C SER A 419 11.36 17.13 48.56
N SER A 420 10.34 17.67 49.22
CA SER A 420 10.48 18.75 50.21
C SER A 420 9.24 18.77 51.09
N GLN A 421 9.29 17.96 52.14
CA GLN A 421 8.67 18.24 53.43
C GLN A 421 9.76 18.24 54.48
#